data_AF-A0A257GXD7-F1
#
_entry.id   AF-A0A257GXD7-F1
#
_cell.length_a   1.000
_cell.length_b   1.000
_cell.length_c   1.000
_cell.angle_alpha   90.00
_cell.angle_beta   90.00
_cell.angle_gamma   90.00
#
_symmetry.space_group_name_H-M   'P 1'
#
loop_
_entity.id
_entity.type
_entity.pdbx_description
1 polymer ?
#
loop_
_entity_poly.entity_id
_entity_poly.type
_entity_poly.pdbx_seq_one_letter_code
_entity_poly.pdbx_strand_id
1 'polypeptide(L)'
;MSIEMIEEEAFNQGTQIKVIGVGGGGGNAVEHMISTAVGGVEFICANTDAQALTRSTAHKVIQLGGNGLGAGGKPDKGCEAAKMAEAEIRAAIDGAHMLFITAGMGGGTGTGAAPVIARVAKEMGILTVGVVTKPFDFEGGRRMSNADAGLAELEANVDSLIVVLNEKLLEVLGDDVTQDEAFAQANDVLKNAVGGIAEIINVPGHVNVDFEDVR
;
A
#
# COMPACT_ATOMS: atom_id res chain seq x y z
N MET A 1 12.60 24.71 -42.56
CA MET A 1 12.11 25.00 -41.22
C MET A 1 11.70 23.68 -40.60
N SER A 2 12.61 23.09 -39.84
CA SER A 2 12.37 21.91 -39.02
C SER A 2 11.38 22.31 -37.92
N ILE A 3 10.25 21.61 -37.86
CA ILE A 3 9.33 21.72 -36.74
C ILE A 3 10.04 21.06 -35.57
N GLU A 4 10.55 21.86 -34.64
CA GLU A 4 10.95 21.38 -33.32
C GLU A 4 9.68 20.89 -32.64
N MET A 5 9.57 19.57 -32.46
CA MET A 5 8.64 19.01 -31.50
C MET A 5 9.10 19.49 -30.14
N ILE A 6 8.34 20.41 -29.55
CA ILE A 6 8.41 20.71 -28.13
C ILE A 6 8.06 19.38 -27.46
N GLU A 7 9.05 18.73 -26.87
CA GLU A 7 8.79 17.67 -25.89
C GLU A 7 7.82 18.28 -24.89
N GLU A 8 6.62 17.71 -24.78
CA GLU A 8 5.72 18.02 -23.68
C GLU A 8 6.49 17.65 -22.41
N GLU A 9 7.17 18.63 -21.81
CA GLU A 9 7.50 18.62 -20.40
C GLU A 9 6.15 18.51 -19.69
N ALA A 10 5.72 17.27 -19.45
CA ALA A 10 4.57 16.94 -18.64
C ALA A 10 4.75 17.71 -17.34
N PHE A 11 3.95 18.76 -17.22
CA PHE A 11 4.04 19.77 -16.20
C PHE A 11 3.96 19.09 -14.84
N ASN A 12 5.12 18.93 -14.19
CA ASN A 12 5.28 18.21 -12.93
C ASN A 12 4.82 19.12 -11.76
N GLN A 13 3.64 19.73 -11.89
CA GLN A 13 2.93 20.49 -10.84
C GLN A 13 1.88 19.65 -10.11
N GLY A 14 1.84 18.34 -10.34
CA GLY A 14 0.95 17.42 -9.63
C GLY A 14 1.45 17.09 -8.23
N THR A 15 0.52 16.93 -7.29
CA THR A 15 0.78 16.32 -5.99
C THR A 15 1.47 14.97 -6.18
N GLN A 16 2.73 14.87 -5.79
CA GLN A 16 3.47 13.60 -5.73
C GLN A 16 2.80 12.61 -4.78
N ILE A 17 2.05 11.65 -5.33
CA ILE A 17 1.40 10.57 -4.59
C ILE A 17 2.22 9.29 -4.80
N LYS A 18 2.54 8.61 -3.71
CA LYS A 18 3.18 7.29 -3.75
C LYS A 18 2.31 6.24 -3.07
N VAL A 19 2.39 5.01 -3.57
CA VAL A 19 1.67 3.86 -3.02
C VAL A 19 2.68 2.79 -2.68
N ILE A 20 2.78 2.43 -1.40
CA ILE A 20 3.66 1.37 -0.92
C ILE A 20 2.87 0.13 -0.50
N GLY A 21 3.09 -0.96 -1.23
CA GLY A 21 2.55 -2.29 -0.93
C GLY A 21 3.48 -3.06 -0.01
N VAL A 22 3.02 -3.37 1.20
CA VAL A 22 3.83 -4.01 2.24
C VAL A 22 3.45 -5.47 2.43
N GLY A 23 4.43 -6.36 2.29
CA GLY A 23 4.24 -7.81 2.36
C GLY A 23 3.53 -8.39 1.12
N GLY A 24 3.11 -9.65 1.22
CA GLY A 24 2.48 -10.34 0.09
C GLY A 24 1.12 -9.74 -0.31
N GLY A 25 0.23 -9.50 0.65
CA GLY A 25 -1.08 -8.91 0.37
C GLY A 25 -0.99 -7.51 -0.23
N GLY A 26 -0.14 -6.64 0.36
CA GLY A 26 0.09 -5.29 -0.18
C GLY A 26 0.75 -5.31 -1.55
N GLY A 27 1.72 -6.20 -1.76
CA GLY A 27 2.38 -6.37 -3.07
C GLY A 27 1.40 -6.84 -4.16
N ASN A 28 0.51 -7.78 -3.83
CA ASN A 28 -0.54 -8.23 -4.75
C ASN A 28 -1.51 -7.09 -5.09
N ALA A 29 -1.90 -6.28 -4.10
CA ALA A 29 -2.76 -5.12 -4.34
C ALA A 29 -2.08 -4.08 -5.24
N VAL A 30 -0.79 -3.81 -5.05
CA VAL A 30 -0.01 -2.93 -5.93
C VAL A 30 0.07 -3.48 -7.35
N GLU A 31 0.37 -4.77 -7.52
CA GLU A 31 0.40 -5.41 -8.83
C GLU A 31 -0.97 -5.30 -9.54
N HIS A 32 -2.06 -5.48 -8.79
CA HIS A 32 -3.42 -5.29 -9.28
C HIS A 32 -3.69 -3.84 -9.71
N MET A 33 -3.23 -2.84 -8.94
CA MET A 33 -3.36 -1.43 -9.32
C MET A 33 -2.56 -1.08 -10.59
N ILE A 34 -1.36 -1.65 -10.75
CA ILE A 34 -0.52 -1.46 -11.94
C ILE A 34 -1.20 -2.08 -13.17
N SER A 35 -1.64 -3.33 -13.07
CA SER A 35 -2.30 -4.04 -14.17
C SER A 35 -3.64 -3.43 -14.59
N THR A 36 -4.30 -2.72 -13.68
CA THR A 36 -5.54 -1.97 -13.94
C THR A 36 -5.31 -0.50 -14.31
N ALA A 37 -4.04 -0.11 -14.55
CA ALA A 37 -3.60 1.19 -15.06
C ALA A 37 -4.02 2.40 -14.19
N VAL A 38 -3.95 2.28 -12.86
CA VAL A 38 -4.11 3.44 -11.97
C VAL A 38 -2.97 4.45 -12.24
N GLY A 39 -3.33 5.64 -12.72
CA GLY A 39 -2.39 6.68 -13.14
C GLY A 39 -2.04 7.68 -12.04
N GLY A 40 -0.98 8.47 -12.26
CA GLY A 40 -0.62 9.59 -11.39
C GLY A 40 -0.03 9.22 -10.03
N VAL A 41 0.40 7.98 -9.84
CA VAL A 41 0.99 7.49 -8.59
C VAL A 41 2.28 6.69 -8.83
N GLU A 42 3.25 6.83 -7.93
CA GLU A 42 4.47 6.00 -7.93
C GLU A 42 4.27 4.76 -7.04
N PHE A 43 4.24 3.58 -7.66
CA PHE A 43 4.16 2.30 -6.95
C PHE A 43 5.50 1.82 -6.39
N ILE A 44 5.47 1.39 -5.12
CA ILE A 44 6.59 0.82 -4.37
C ILE A 44 6.14 -0.51 -3.75
N CYS A 45 6.97 -1.55 -3.82
CA CYS A 45 6.72 -2.82 -3.14
C CYS A 45 7.79 -3.09 -2.08
N ALA A 46 7.39 -3.35 -0.84
CA ALA A 46 8.29 -3.64 0.26
C ALA A 46 7.97 -5.02 0.87
N ASN A 47 8.90 -5.97 0.80
CA ASN A 47 8.65 -7.31 1.30
C ASN A 47 9.90 -7.98 1.86
N THR A 48 9.73 -8.91 2.81
CA THR A 48 10.81 -9.74 3.34
C THR A 48 11.07 -10.99 2.48
N ASP A 49 10.13 -11.36 1.62
CA ASP A 49 10.24 -12.45 0.66
C ASP A 49 10.83 -11.95 -0.67
N ALA A 50 12.05 -12.38 -0.98
CA ALA A 50 12.77 -11.96 -2.18
C ALA A 50 12.15 -12.54 -3.46
N GLN A 51 11.50 -13.71 -3.38
CA GLN A 51 10.85 -14.32 -4.54
C GLN A 51 9.63 -13.52 -4.95
N ALA A 52 8.88 -13.03 -3.96
CA ALA A 52 7.75 -12.14 -4.20
C ALA A 52 8.19 -10.82 -4.86
N LEU A 53 9.29 -10.21 -4.37
CA LEU A 53 9.81 -8.97 -4.97
C LEU A 53 10.31 -9.13 -6.40
N THR A 54 10.93 -10.27 -6.72
CA THR A 54 11.45 -10.54 -8.07
C THR A 54 10.32 -10.56 -9.13
N ARG A 55 9.08 -10.82 -8.72
CA ARG A 55 7.90 -10.87 -9.60
C ARG A 55 7.18 -9.53 -9.70
N SER A 56 7.50 -8.55 -8.85
CA SER A 56 6.78 -7.29 -8.81
C SER A 56 7.12 -6.42 -10.01
N THR A 57 6.10 -5.76 -10.57
CA THR A 57 6.25 -4.77 -11.64
C THR A 57 6.27 -3.32 -11.12
N ALA A 58 6.34 -3.13 -9.80
CA ALA A 58 6.41 -1.81 -9.18
C ALA A 58 7.65 -1.01 -9.61
N HIS A 59 7.52 0.32 -9.65
CA HIS A 59 8.62 1.22 -10.04
C HIS A 59 9.84 1.10 -9.11
N LYS A 60 9.58 0.84 -7.83
CA LYS A 60 10.62 0.58 -6.83
C LYS A 60 10.27 -0.65 -6.01
N VAL A 61 11.31 -1.42 -5.66
CA VAL A 61 11.21 -2.57 -4.77
C VAL A 61 12.19 -2.41 -3.60
N ILE A 62 11.74 -2.75 -2.40
CA ILE A 62 12.50 -2.67 -1.15
C ILE A 62 12.52 -4.05 -0.50
N GLN A 63 13.72 -4.62 -0.39
CA GLN A 63 13.92 -5.88 0.31
C GLN A 63 14.04 -5.61 1.81
N LEU A 64 13.03 -6.01 2.57
CA LEU A 64 13.02 -5.89 4.02
C LEU A 64 13.82 -7.06 4.62
N GLY A 65 14.87 -6.76 5.38
CA GLY A 65 15.72 -7.78 6.01
C GLY A 65 16.58 -8.58 5.03
N GLY A 66 17.54 -9.36 5.55
CA GLY A 66 18.65 -9.87 4.75
C GLY A 66 18.56 -11.31 4.20
N ASN A 67 17.62 -12.14 4.66
CA ASN A 67 17.61 -13.57 4.28
C ASN A 67 16.69 -13.92 3.09
N GLY A 68 15.77 -13.04 2.70
CA GLY A 68 14.85 -13.26 1.58
C GLY A 68 13.81 -14.36 1.77
N LEU A 69 13.65 -14.92 2.97
CA LEU A 69 12.77 -16.07 3.25
C LEU A 69 11.40 -15.68 3.82
N GLY A 70 11.13 -14.39 3.97
CA GLY A 70 9.89 -13.93 4.58
C GLY A 70 9.91 -13.90 6.13
N ALA A 71 8.90 -13.24 6.70
CA ALA A 71 8.74 -13.11 8.16
C ALA A 71 8.12 -14.35 8.84
N GLY A 72 7.65 -15.35 8.09
CA GLY A 72 7.07 -16.59 8.64
C GLY A 72 5.83 -16.40 9.50
N GLY A 73 4.99 -15.40 9.17
CA GLY A 73 3.77 -15.08 9.94
C GLY A 73 4.04 -14.55 11.35
N LYS A 74 5.22 -13.95 11.58
CA LYS A 74 5.60 -13.30 12.84
C LYS A 74 5.74 -11.78 12.63
N PRO A 75 4.83 -10.96 13.18
CA PRO A 75 4.89 -9.50 13.06
C PRO A 75 6.22 -8.90 13.53
N ASP A 76 6.75 -9.34 14.67
CA ASP A 76 8.02 -8.83 15.22
C ASP A 76 9.18 -8.92 14.22
N LYS A 77 9.24 -10.01 13.44
CA LYS A 77 10.27 -10.16 12.40
C LYS A 77 10.08 -9.16 11.26
N GLY A 78 8.84 -8.86 10.89
CA GLY A 78 8.53 -7.83 9.89
C GLY A 78 8.90 -6.44 10.38
N CYS A 79 8.62 -6.14 11.64
CA CYS A 79 8.95 -4.88 12.29
C CYS A 79 10.48 -4.66 12.34
N GLU A 80 11.24 -5.63 12.83
CA GLU A 80 12.71 -5.53 12.87
C GLU A 80 13.32 -5.43 11.47
N ALA A 81 12.79 -6.17 10.49
CA ALA A 81 13.22 -6.07 9.10
C ALA A 81 12.99 -4.67 8.51
N ALA A 82 11.87 -4.03 8.83
CA ALA A 82 11.56 -2.68 8.39
C ALA A 82 12.46 -1.63 9.06
N LYS A 83 12.72 -1.76 10.37
CA LYS A 83 13.65 -0.86 11.09
C LYS A 83 15.06 -0.93 10.50
N MET A 84 15.55 -2.11 10.16
CA MET A 84 16.87 -2.26 9.53
C MET A 84 16.92 -1.62 8.13
N ALA A 85 15.80 -1.60 7.41
CA ALA A 85 15.68 -1.01 6.08
C ALA A 85 15.19 0.45 6.11
N GLU A 86 15.22 1.14 7.27
CA GLU A 86 14.64 2.49 7.41
C GLU A 86 15.23 3.49 6.41
N ALA A 87 16.54 3.47 6.19
CA ALA A 87 17.20 4.36 5.23
C ALA A 87 16.71 4.15 3.80
N GLU A 88 16.48 2.89 3.40
CA GLU A 88 15.95 2.53 2.07
C GLU A 88 14.48 2.95 1.94
N ILE A 89 13.69 2.76 3.00
CA ILE A 89 12.29 3.21 3.07
C ILE A 89 12.22 4.73 2.89
N ARG A 90 13.02 5.49 3.64
CA ARG A 90 13.10 6.96 3.54
C ARG A 90 13.43 7.40 2.11
N ALA A 91 14.47 6.82 1.52
CA ALA A 91 14.87 7.15 0.15
C ALA A 91 13.79 6.82 -0.90
N ALA A 92 13.03 5.74 -0.70
CA ALA A 92 11.97 5.36 -1.62
C ALA A 92 10.76 6.31 -1.56
N ILE A 93 10.36 6.72 -0.35
CA ILE A 93 9.19 7.59 -0.13
C ILE A 93 9.51 9.09 -0.21
N ASP A 94 10.79 9.46 -0.31
CA ASP A 94 11.23 10.85 -0.40
C ASP A 94 10.56 11.60 -1.57
N GLY A 95 10.25 12.87 -1.32
CA GLY A 95 9.55 13.75 -2.27
C GLY A 95 8.04 13.49 -2.42
N ALA A 96 7.46 12.53 -1.69
CA ALA A 96 6.02 12.33 -1.67
C ALA A 96 5.32 13.43 -0.84
N HIS A 97 4.22 13.99 -1.34
CA HIS A 97 3.30 14.79 -0.53
C HIS A 97 2.32 13.87 0.21
N MET A 98 1.97 12.75 -0.42
CA MET A 98 1.04 11.77 0.11
C MET A 98 1.56 10.35 -0.09
N LEU A 99 1.45 9.52 0.95
CA LEU A 99 1.81 8.11 0.92
C LEU A 99 0.61 7.25 1.30
N PHE A 100 0.19 6.38 0.38
CA PHE A 100 -0.73 5.30 0.66
C PHE A 100 0.04 4.06 1.08
N ILE A 101 -0.26 3.52 2.25
CA ILE A 101 0.33 2.28 2.75
C ILE A 101 -0.72 1.18 2.62
N THR A 102 -0.50 0.22 1.72
CA THR A 102 -1.39 -0.92 1.56
C THR A 102 -0.76 -2.21 2.07
N ALA A 103 -1.51 -2.94 2.90
CA ALA A 103 -1.04 -4.17 3.51
C ALA A 103 -2.20 -5.10 3.86
N GLY A 104 -1.94 -6.41 3.76
CA GLY A 104 -2.80 -7.44 4.36
C GLY A 104 -2.42 -7.68 5.82
N MET A 105 -3.34 -7.41 6.74
CA MET A 105 -3.10 -7.59 8.17
C MET A 105 -3.26 -9.06 8.60
N GLY A 106 -2.59 -9.43 9.69
CA GLY A 106 -2.57 -10.79 10.24
C GLY A 106 -1.36 -11.63 9.84
N GLY A 107 -0.65 -11.22 8.78
CA GLY A 107 0.61 -11.80 8.36
C GLY A 107 1.81 -11.42 9.24
N GLY A 108 3.02 -11.64 8.72
CA GLY A 108 4.26 -11.22 9.38
C GLY A 108 4.75 -9.87 8.88
N THR A 109 5.06 -9.79 7.58
CA THR A 109 5.65 -8.59 6.96
C THR A 109 4.69 -7.41 7.00
N GLY A 110 3.50 -7.52 6.40
CA GLY A 110 2.54 -6.41 6.34
C GLY A 110 2.22 -5.85 7.73
N THR A 111 1.85 -6.74 8.65
CA THR A 111 1.46 -6.38 10.03
C THR A 111 2.56 -5.71 10.83
N GLY A 112 3.81 -6.17 10.72
CA GLY A 112 4.92 -5.59 11.48
C GLY A 112 5.63 -4.42 10.79
N ALA A 113 5.71 -4.42 9.46
CA ALA A 113 6.47 -3.43 8.71
C ALA A 113 5.63 -2.19 8.36
N ALA A 114 4.31 -2.33 8.13
CA ALA A 114 3.47 -1.20 7.76
C ALA A 114 3.45 -0.08 8.82
N PRO A 115 3.34 -0.36 10.14
CA PRO A 115 3.41 0.70 11.15
C PRO A 115 4.77 1.42 11.19
N VAL A 116 5.86 0.71 10.93
CA VAL A 116 7.22 1.30 10.86
C VAL A 116 7.33 2.25 9.67
N ILE A 117 6.85 1.83 8.50
CA ILE A 117 6.83 2.68 7.29
C ILE A 117 5.96 3.92 7.52
N ALA A 118 4.79 3.75 8.14
CA ALA A 118 3.89 4.84 8.48
C ALA A 118 4.55 5.88 9.39
N ARG A 119 5.23 5.41 10.45
CA ARG A 119 5.99 6.29 11.35
C ARG A 119 7.04 7.10 10.60
N VAL A 120 7.82 6.44 9.75
CA VAL A 120 8.88 7.09 8.96
C VAL A 120 8.29 8.17 8.02
N ALA A 121 7.18 7.87 7.35
CA ALA A 121 6.49 8.83 6.49
C ALA A 121 5.98 10.05 7.28
N LYS A 122 5.37 9.81 8.45
CA LYS A 122 4.87 10.86 9.34
C LYS A 122 6.00 11.74 9.89
N GLU A 123 7.14 11.16 10.26
CA GLU A 123 8.35 11.90 10.65
C GLU A 123 8.90 12.77 9.51
N MET A 124 8.68 12.37 8.26
CA MET A 124 9.05 13.14 7.07
C MET A 124 8.00 14.21 6.70
N GLY A 125 6.89 14.30 7.42
CA GLY A 125 5.82 15.27 7.17
C GLY A 125 4.95 14.92 5.96
N ILE A 126 4.93 13.65 5.55
CA ILE A 126 4.14 13.15 4.42
C ILE A 126 2.73 12.80 4.92
N LEU A 127 1.69 13.25 4.22
CA LEU A 127 0.31 12.85 4.53
C LEU A 127 0.16 11.34 4.33
N THR A 128 -0.07 10.61 5.41
CA THR A 128 0.03 9.15 5.41
C THR A 128 -1.35 8.52 5.60
N VAL A 129 -1.79 7.76 4.59
CA VAL A 129 -3.08 7.05 4.63
C VAL A 129 -2.83 5.53 4.59
N GLY A 130 -3.26 4.83 5.63
CA GLY A 130 -3.25 3.37 5.66
C GLY A 130 -4.50 2.80 4.98
N VAL A 131 -4.35 1.89 4.02
CA VAL A 131 -5.46 1.15 3.40
C VAL A 131 -5.19 -0.34 3.51
N VAL A 132 -5.79 -0.97 4.52
CA VAL A 132 -5.42 -2.33 4.92
C VAL A 132 -6.61 -3.27 4.97
N THR A 133 -6.36 -4.56 4.77
CA THR A 133 -7.38 -5.60 4.89
C THR A 133 -7.24 -6.36 6.20
N LYS A 134 -8.36 -6.64 6.88
CA LYS A 134 -8.41 -7.69 7.91
C LYS A 134 -8.56 -9.06 7.26
N PRO A 135 -8.00 -10.13 7.85
CA PRO A 135 -8.09 -11.48 7.29
C PRO A 135 -9.55 -11.98 7.31
N PHE A 136 -9.84 -12.99 6.48
CA PHE A 136 -11.09 -13.75 6.58
C PHE A 136 -11.10 -14.64 7.83
N ASP A 137 -12.27 -14.98 8.36
CA ASP A 137 -12.38 -15.82 9.55
C ASP A 137 -11.77 -17.21 9.34
N PHE A 138 -11.86 -17.76 8.11
CA PHE A 138 -11.29 -19.05 7.75
C PHE A 138 -9.75 -19.08 7.80
N GLU A 139 -9.07 -17.93 7.76
CA GLU A 139 -7.61 -17.87 7.83
C GLU A 139 -7.05 -18.11 9.25
N GLY A 140 -7.95 -18.16 10.25
CA GLY A 140 -7.68 -18.60 11.61
C GLY A 140 -7.45 -17.46 12.62
N GLY A 141 -7.86 -17.70 13.87
CA GLY A 141 -7.86 -16.69 14.94
C GLY A 141 -6.50 -16.07 15.27
N ARG A 142 -5.39 -16.76 15.01
CA ARG A 142 -4.05 -16.18 15.17
C ARG A 142 -3.80 -15.04 14.18
N ARG A 143 -4.24 -15.14 12.93
CA ARG A 143 -4.11 -14.04 11.95
C ARG A 143 -5.00 -12.87 12.37
N MET A 144 -6.22 -13.13 12.84
CA MET A 144 -7.10 -12.06 13.33
C MET A 144 -6.48 -11.30 14.52
N SER A 145 -5.97 -12.03 15.52
CA SER A 145 -5.31 -11.40 16.69
C SER A 145 -4.07 -10.59 16.31
N ASN A 146 -3.25 -11.10 15.39
CA ASN A 146 -2.13 -10.34 14.83
C ASN A 146 -2.62 -9.09 14.09
N ALA A 147 -3.70 -9.20 13.33
CA ALA A 147 -4.26 -8.11 12.56
C ALA A 147 -4.75 -6.98 13.47
N ASP A 148 -5.47 -7.30 14.55
CA ASP A 148 -5.96 -6.32 15.51
C ASP A 148 -4.80 -5.58 16.20
N ALA A 149 -3.75 -6.30 16.61
CA ALA A 149 -2.58 -5.70 17.22
C ALA A 149 -1.83 -4.76 16.25
N GLY A 150 -1.57 -5.22 15.02
CA GLY A 150 -0.89 -4.40 14.01
C GLY A 150 -1.74 -3.23 13.55
N LEU A 151 -3.07 -3.36 13.56
CA LEU A 151 -3.98 -2.27 13.20
C LEU A 151 -3.92 -1.14 14.22
N ALA A 152 -3.95 -1.47 15.52
CA ALA A 152 -3.81 -0.49 16.58
C ALA A 152 -2.46 0.26 16.51
N GLU A 153 -1.38 -0.46 16.18
CA GLU A 153 -0.07 0.17 15.97
C GLU A 153 -0.05 1.05 14.72
N LEU A 154 -0.66 0.61 13.62
CA LEU A 154 -0.74 1.39 12.39
C LEU A 154 -1.57 2.67 12.57
N GLU A 155 -2.72 2.58 13.24
CA GLU A 155 -3.63 3.69 13.53
C GLU A 155 -2.92 4.84 14.26
N ALA A 156 -2.02 4.52 15.20
CA ALA A 156 -1.23 5.52 15.90
C ALA A 156 -0.20 6.25 15.01
N ASN A 157 0.17 5.67 13.86
CA ASN A 157 1.27 6.13 13.00
C ASN A 157 0.80 6.69 11.65
N VAL A 158 -0.49 6.62 11.32
CA VAL A 158 -1.07 7.22 10.11
C VAL A 158 -1.87 8.48 10.45
N ASP A 159 -2.27 9.25 9.43
CA ASP A 159 -3.19 10.37 9.58
C ASP A 159 -4.65 9.92 9.36
N SER A 160 -4.84 8.96 8.46
CA SER A 160 -6.12 8.29 8.23
C SER A 160 -5.93 6.80 7.97
N LEU A 161 -6.91 6.00 8.39
CA LEU A 161 -6.87 4.55 8.28
C LEU A 161 -8.19 4.02 7.71
N ILE A 162 -8.10 3.39 6.54
CA ILE A 162 -9.19 2.70 5.88
C ILE A 162 -9.00 1.20 6.11
N VAL A 163 -9.99 0.58 6.76
CA VAL A 163 -9.96 -0.84 7.10
C VAL A 163 -11.00 -1.58 6.29
N VAL A 164 -10.52 -2.44 5.39
CA VAL A 164 -11.36 -3.34 4.60
C VAL A 164 -11.54 -4.63 5.37
N LEU A 165 -12.79 -4.94 5.71
CA LEU A 165 -13.14 -6.17 6.42
C LEU A 165 -13.44 -7.26 5.39
N ASN A 166 -12.48 -8.16 5.17
CA ASN A 166 -12.63 -9.22 4.16
C ASN A 166 -13.86 -10.10 4.41
N GLU A 167 -14.23 -10.32 5.68
CA GLU A 167 -15.44 -11.08 6.03
C GLU A 167 -16.71 -10.43 5.46
N LYS A 168 -16.81 -9.10 5.50
CA LYS A 168 -17.95 -8.38 4.90
C LYS A 168 -17.96 -8.47 3.38
N LEU A 169 -16.82 -8.72 2.74
CA LEU A 169 -16.77 -8.94 1.29
C LEU A 169 -17.37 -10.30 0.95
N LEU A 170 -17.12 -11.34 1.76
CA LEU A 170 -17.74 -12.66 1.58
C LEU A 170 -19.26 -12.60 1.68
N GLU A 171 -19.79 -11.89 2.68
CA GLU A 171 -21.25 -11.73 2.87
C GLU A 171 -21.94 -11.16 1.61
N VAL A 172 -21.24 -10.29 0.87
CA VAL A 172 -21.77 -9.66 -0.35
C VAL A 172 -21.59 -10.54 -1.59
N LEU A 173 -20.50 -11.31 -1.67
CA LEU A 173 -20.19 -12.18 -2.81
C LEU A 173 -20.99 -13.49 -2.79
N GLY A 174 -21.42 -13.93 -1.61
CA GLY A 174 -22.19 -15.16 -1.41
C GLY A 174 -21.34 -16.42 -1.24
N ASP A 175 -21.99 -17.52 -0.90
CA ASP A 175 -21.33 -18.76 -0.44
C ASP A 175 -20.58 -19.55 -1.53
N ASP A 176 -20.83 -19.26 -2.81
CA ASP A 176 -20.23 -19.97 -3.95
C ASP A 176 -18.88 -19.38 -4.40
N VAL A 177 -18.42 -18.30 -3.76
CA VAL A 177 -17.19 -17.61 -4.16
C VAL A 177 -15.94 -18.42 -3.83
N THR A 178 -15.01 -18.49 -4.77
CA THR A 178 -13.71 -19.12 -4.51
C THR A 178 -12.80 -18.20 -3.70
N GLN A 179 -11.80 -18.79 -3.04
CA GLN A 179 -10.81 -18.03 -2.28
C GLN A 179 -10.08 -17.00 -3.15
N ASP A 180 -9.73 -17.36 -4.38
CA ASP A 180 -9.03 -16.47 -5.31
C ASP A 180 -9.90 -15.28 -5.73
N GLU A 181 -11.19 -15.50 -5.99
CA GLU A 181 -12.16 -14.44 -6.29
C GLU A 181 -12.36 -13.50 -5.11
N ALA A 182 -12.42 -14.02 -3.88
CA ALA A 182 -12.55 -13.21 -2.68
C ALA A 182 -11.32 -12.29 -2.47
N PHE A 183 -10.10 -12.79 -2.71
CA PHE A 183 -8.90 -11.96 -2.67
C PHE A 183 -8.84 -10.95 -3.81
N ALA A 184 -9.29 -11.31 -5.02
CA ALA A 184 -9.40 -10.38 -6.13
C ALA A 184 -10.34 -9.20 -5.79
N GLN A 185 -11.49 -9.50 -5.19
CA GLN A 185 -12.42 -8.46 -4.73
C GLN A 185 -11.80 -7.56 -3.67
N ALA A 186 -11.03 -8.11 -2.71
CA ALA A 186 -10.32 -7.31 -1.74
C ALA A 186 -9.31 -6.36 -2.40
N ASN A 187 -8.58 -6.82 -3.42
CA ASN A 187 -7.68 -5.98 -4.21
C ASN A 187 -8.43 -4.88 -4.98
N ASP A 188 -9.62 -5.17 -5.52
CA ASP A 188 -10.46 -4.16 -6.16
C ASP A 188 -10.90 -3.08 -5.19
N VAL A 189 -11.26 -3.43 -3.95
CA VAL A 189 -11.62 -2.44 -2.92
C VAL A 189 -10.42 -1.56 -2.57
N LEU A 190 -9.23 -2.15 -2.43
CA LEU A 190 -7.99 -1.40 -2.18
C LEU A 190 -7.67 -0.46 -3.35
N LYS A 191 -7.79 -0.94 -4.60
CA LYS A 191 -7.60 -0.15 -5.82
C LYS A 191 -8.58 1.01 -5.87
N ASN A 192 -9.86 0.79 -5.59
CA ASN A 192 -10.87 1.83 -5.63
C ASN A 192 -10.62 2.91 -4.55
N ALA A 193 -10.15 2.52 -3.36
CA ALA A 193 -9.80 3.47 -2.30
C ALA A 193 -8.62 4.38 -2.69
N VAL A 194 -7.55 3.79 -3.25
CA VAL A 194 -6.35 4.54 -3.66
C VAL A 194 -6.62 5.34 -4.94
N GLY A 195 -7.19 4.71 -5.95
CA GLY A 195 -7.51 5.32 -7.24
C GLY A 195 -8.52 6.45 -7.11
N GLY A 196 -9.56 6.30 -6.29
CA GLY A 196 -10.55 7.36 -6.08
C GLY A 196 -9.95 8.63 -5.49
N ILE A 197 -9.05 8.52 -4.51
CA ILE A 197 -8.39 9.70 -3.92
C ILE A 197 -7.36 10.29 -4.90
N ALA A 198 -6.58 9.43 -5.57
CA ALA A 198 -5.59 9.88 -6.55
C ALA A 198 -6.23 10.57 -7.76
N GLU A 199 -7.37 10.08 -8.25
CA GLU A 199 -8.11 10.69 -9.36
C GLU A 199 -8.69 12.06 -9.00
N ILE A 200 -9.27 12.20 -7.79
CA ILE A 200 -9.82 13.49 -7.33
C ILE A 200 -8.73 14.57 -7.29
N ILE A 201 -7.49 14.21 -6.91
CA ILE A 201 -6.37 15.14 -6.79
C ILE A 201 -5.73 15.43 -8.15
N ASN A 202 -5.56 14.41 -9.00
CA ASN A 202 -4.78 14.53 -10.23
C ASN A 202 -5.60 14.84 -11.49
N VAL A 203 -6.92 14.61 -11.49
CA VAL A 203 -7.78 14.84 -12.66
C VAL A 203 -8.55 16.16 -12.48
N PRO A 204 -8.35 17.15 -13.37
CA PRO A 204 -9.12 18.38 -13.33
C PRO A 204 -10.62 18.10 -13.56
N GLY A 205 -11.45 18.39 -12.56
CA GLY A 205 -12.90 18.34 -12.62
C GLY A 205 -13.53 19.71 -12.91
N HIS A 206 -14.86 19.75 -13.01
CA HIS A 206 -15.62 21.02 -13.09
C HIS A 206 -15.58 21.82 -11.77
N VAL A 207 -15.33 21.13 -10.65
CA VAL A 207 -15.01 21.69 -9.34
C VAL A 207 -13.78 20.91 -8.87
N ASN A 208 -12.63 21.57 -8.77
CA ASN A 208 -11.40 20.94 -8.29
C ASN A 208 -11.37 20.98 -6.76
N VAL A 209 -10.96 19.87 -6.16
CA VAL A 209 -10.57 19.80 -4.75
C VAL A 209 -9.06 19.88 -4.73
N ASP A 210 -8.49 20.79 -3.94
CA ASP A 210 -7.03 20.89 -3.83
C ASP A 210 -6.48 19.97 -2.74
N PHE A 211 -5.15 19.85 -2.65
CA PHE A 211 -4.52 18.96 -1.66
C PHE A 211 -4.73 19.42 -0.21
N GLU A 212 -4.88 20.73 0.03
CA GLU A 212 -5.09 21.26 1.38
C GLU A 212 -6.50 20.96 1.89
N ASP A 213 -7.48 20.79 1.00
CA ASP A 213 -8.84 20.32 1.35
C ASP A 213 -8.88 18.83 1.77
N VAL A 214 -7.91 18.01 1.35
CA VAL A 214 -7.83 16.57 1.65
C VAL A 214 -7.00 16.26 2.91
N ARG A 215 -6.11 17.18 3.29
CA ARG A 215 -5.13 17.02 4.36
C ARG A 215 -5.72 17.07 5.78
#